data_AF-A0A969RJR9-F1
#
_entry.id   AF-A0A969RJR9-F1
#
_cell.length_a   1.000
_cell.length_b   1.000
_cell.length_c   1.000
_cell.angle_alpha   90.00
_cell.angle_beta   90.00
_cell.angle_gamma   90.00
#
_symmetry.space_group_name_H-M   'P 1'
#
loop_
_entity.id
_entity.type
_entity.pdbx_description
1 polymer ?
#
loop_
_entity_poly.entity_id
_entity_poly.type
_entity_poly.pdbx_seq_one_letter_code
_entity_poly.pdbx_strand_id
1 'polypeptide(L)'
;MTKPMNIISERIDDVVLLLHVLMQMGLPQLLNEHLPRHPNQAGLDWGWVIIIWLSYILSEGDHRKVKVREWVTQRQQMLEMVCDIEIGEYDFTEIV
;
A
#
# COMPACT_ATOMS: atom_id res chain seq x y z
N MET A 1 -22.38 -29.03 8.06
CA MET A 1 -21.22 -28.38 8.69
C MET A 1 -21.25 -26.90 8.33
N THR A 2 -21.41 -26.00 9.28
CA THR A 2 -21.37 -24.55 9.05
C THR A 2 -19.92 -24.06 9.00
N LYS A 3 -19.52 -23.44 7.89
CA LYS A 3 -18.20 -22.79 7.77
C LYS A 3 -18.09 -21.74 8.88
N PRO A 4 -16.99 -21.69 9.66
CA PRO A 4 -16.80 -20.65 10.66
C PRO A 4 -16.80 -19.28 9.99
N MET A 5 -17.53 -18.34 10.58
CA MET A 5 -17.60 -16.96 10.11
C MET A 5 -16.27 -16.27 10.46
N ASN A 6 -15.51 -15.87 9.43
CA ASN A 6 -14.32 -15.06 9.62
C ASN A 6 -14.72 -13.58 9.55
N ILE A 7 -14.58 -12.85 10.65
CA ILE A 7 -14.85 -11.42 10.73
C ILE A 7 -13.50 -10.72 10.73
N ILE A 8 -13.26 -9.87 9.74
CA ILE A 8 -12.04 -9.05 9.63
C ILE A 8 -12.43 -7.61 9.95
N SER A 9 -11.65 -6.96 10.79
CA SER A 9 -11.84 -5.56 11.17
C SER A 9 -10.51 -4.84 10.99
N GLU A 10 -10.48 -3.85 10.10
CA GLU A 10 -9.32 -3.02 9.82
C GLU A 10 -9.59 -1.57 10.23
N ARG A 11 -8.54 -0.88 10.66
CA ARG A 11 -8.62 0.52 11.08
C ARG A 11 -8.31 1.43 9.89
N ILE A 12 -9.25 2.30 9.54
CA ILE A 12 -9.18 3.15 8.33
C ILE A 12 -8.44 4.47 8.58
N ASP A 13 -8.77 5.17 9.67
CA ASP A 13 -8.24 6.50 10.02
C ASP A 13 -8.26 7.51 8.86
N ASP A 14 -7.19 8.29 8.70
CA ASP A 14 -6.97 9.33 7.69
C ASP A 14 -6.38 8.79 6.37
N VAL A 15 -5.96 7.53 6.36
CA VAL A 15 -5.23 6.89 5.25
C VAL A 15 -6.00 6.94 3.94
N VAL A 16 -7.31 6.70 3.98
CA VAL A 16 -8.16 6.73 2.78
C VAL A 16 -8.18 8.12 2.16
N LEU A 17 -8.27 9.16 2.98
CA LEU A 17 -8.25 10.53 2.49
C LEU A 17 -6.89 10.85 1.84
N LEU A 18 -5.79 10.47 2.49
CA LEU A 18 -4.45 10.67 1.99
C LEU A 18 -4.25 9.97 0.63
N LEU A 19 -4.60 8.68 0.53
CA LEU A 19 -4.50 7.91 -0.70
C LEU A 19 -5.33 8.54 -1.82
N HIS A 20 -6.58 8.91 -1.54
CA HIS A 20 -7.45 9.47 -2.56
C HIS A 20 -6.93 10.81 -3.09
N VAL A 21 -6.36 11.66 -2.22
CA VAL A 21 -5.71 12.91 -2.63
C VAL A 21 -4.50 12.63 -3.54
N LEU A 22 -3.63 11.68 -3.16
CA LEU A 22 -2.45 11.32 -3.98
C LEU A 22 -2.85 10.72 -5.35
N MET A 23 -3.93 9.93 -5.39
CA MET A 23 -4.50 9.38 -6.62
C MET A 23 -5.10 10.48 -7.51
N GLN A 24 -5.83 11.44 -6.93
CA GLN A 24 -6.38 12.58 -7.67
C GLN A 24 -5.28 13.48 -8.27
N MET A 25 -4.10 13.54 -7.64
CA MET A 25 -2.93 14.21 -8.19
C MET A 25 -2.27 13.44 -9.35
N GLY A 26 -2.72 12.22 -9.67
CA GLY A 26 -2.11 11.35 -10.68
C GLY A 26 -0.71 10.86 -10.28
N LEU A 27 -0.39 10.94 -8.98
CA LEU A 27 0.96 10.64 -8.48
C LEU A 27 1.41 9.19 -8.74
N PRO A 28 0.55 8.16 -8.61
CA PRO A 28 0.97 6.78 -8.88
C PRO A 28 1.46 6.60 -10.32
N GLN A 29 0.72 7.15 -11.29
CA GLN A 29 1.05 7.08 -12.71
C GLN A 29 2.32 7.88 -13.02
N LEU A 30 2.41 9.12 -12.52
CA LEU A 30 3.58 9.97 -12.69
C LEU A 30 4.85 9.32 -12.15
N LEU A 31 4.76 8.67 -10.99
CA LEU A 31 5.88 7.93 -10.40
C LEU A 31 6.26 6.74 -11.25
N ASN A 32 5.30 5.96 -11.75
CA ASN A 32 5.57 4.83 -12.64
C ASN A 32 6.23 5.24 -13.96
N GLU A 33 5.88 6.41 -14.50
CA GLU A 33 6.49 6.97 -15.71
C GLU A 33 7.96 7.38 -15.50
N HIS A 34 8.31 7.85 -14.31
CA HIS A 34 9.64 8.37 -14.00
C HIS A 34 10.54 7.41 -13.21
N LEU A 35 9.97 6.37 -12.60
CA LEU A 35 10.67 5.34 -11.86
C LEU A 35 10.47 4.01 -12.58
N PRO A 36 11.32 3.70 -13.58
CA PRO A 36 11.17 2.48 -14.35
C PRO A 36 11.24 1.28 -13.43
N ARG A 37 10.30 0.35 -13.64
CA ARG A 37 10.27 -0.92 -12.93
C ARG A 37 11.58 -1.68 -13.15
N HIS A 38 12.19 -2.15 -12.07
CA HIS A 38 13.42 -2.93 -12.21
C HIS A 38 13.09 -4.25 -12.92
N PRO A 39 13.92 -4.77 -13.85
CA PRO A 39 13.59 -5.99 -14.62
C PRO A 39 13.27 -7.22 -13.77
N ASN A 40 13.84 -7.27 -12.56
CA ASN A 40 13.64 -8.36 -11.59
C ASN A 40 12.58 -8.05 -10.52
N GLN A 41 11.88 -6.93 -10.61
CA GLN A 41 10.85 -6.54 -9.66
C GLN A 41 9.55 -7.29 -9.97
N ALA A 42 9.29 -8.34 -9.19
CA ALA A 42 7.98 -8.95 -9.06
C ALA A 42 7.10 -8.12 -8.12
N GLY A 43 5.78 -8.14 -8.31
CA GLY A 43 4.83 -7.50 -7.39
C GLY A 43 4.29 -6.14 -7.84
N LEU A 44 4.01 -5.25 -6.88
CA LEU A 44 3.44 -3.92 -7.11
C LEU A 44 4.39 -2.99 -7.89
N ASP A 45 3.81 -2.06 -8.66
CA ASP A 45 4.59 -0.98 -9.27
C ASP A 45 5.09 0.02 -8.21
N TRP A 46 6.21 0.68 -8.49
CA TRP A 46 6.82 1.64 -7.56
C TRP A 46 5.90 2.78 -7.17
N GLY A 47 5.10 3.32 -8.09
CA GLY A 47 4.15 4.38 -7.82
C GLY A 47 3.19 3.99 -6.69
N TRP A 48 2.65 2.78 -6.73
CA TRP A 48 1.76 2.27 -5.69
C TRP A 48 2.48 2.05 -4.35
N VAL A 49 3.67 1.44 -4.37
CA VAL A 49 4.49 1.25 -3.16
C VAL A 49 4.77 2.61 -2.50
N ILE A 50 5.14 3.61 -3.30
CA ILE A 50 5.51 4.94 -2.82
C ILE A 50 4.30 5.68 -2.26
N ILE A 51 3.14 5.70 -2.91
CA ILE A 51 1.98 6.43 -2.35
C ILE A 51 1.45 5.78 -1.06
N ILE A 52 1.52 4.45 -0.96
CA ILE A 52 1.10 3.72 0.25
C ILE A 52 2.10 4.03 1.37
N TRP A 53 3.39 4.05 1.05
CA TRP A 53 4.43 4.43 2.00
C TRP A 53 4.33 5.91 2.43
N LEU A 54 4.05 6.83 1.51
CA LEU A 54 3.81 8.24 1.84
C LEU A 54 2.60 8.40 2.76
N SER A 55 1.52 7.67 2.51
CA SER A 55 0.33 7.69 3.37
C SER A 55 0.64 7.16 4.77
N TYR A 56 1.45 6.11 4.88
CA TYR A 56 1.99 5.62 6.16
C TYR A 56 2.81 6.71 6.88
N ILE A 57 3.74 7.36 6.18
CA ILE A 57 4.59 8.42 6.75
C ILE A 57 3.74 9.56 7.33
N LEU A 58 2.72 9.99 6.59
CA LEU A 58 1.87 11.11 6.97
C LEU A 58 0.92 10.76 8.12
N SER A 59 0.39 9.54 8.14
CA SER A 59 -0.56 9.06 9.16
C SER A 59 0.14 8.69 10.48
N GLU A 60 1.28 8.00 10.41
CA GLU A 60 1.98 7.45 11.59
C GLU A 60 3.16 8.33 12.05
N GLY A 61 3.63 9.26 11.21
CA GLY A 61 4.81 10.09 11.51
C GLY A 61 6.14 9.30 11.53
N ASP A 62 6.17 8.10 10.95
CA ASP A 62 7.34 7.22 10.91
C ASP A 62 7.78 6.97 9.46
N HIS A 63 9.06 7.17 9.17
CA HIS A 63 9.63 7.01 7.84
C HIS A 63 10.29 5.66 7.60
N ARG A 64 10.36 4.79 8.61
CA ARG A 64 11.10 3.52 8.50
C ARG A 64 10.30 2.51 7.69
N LYS A 65 10.84 2.13 6.53
CA LYS A 65 10.24 1.13 5.62
C LYS A 65 9.92 -0.21 6.31
N VAL A 66 10.76 -0.65 7.25
CA VAL A 66 10.57 -1.91 8.01
C VAL A 66 9.21 -2.00 8.71
N LYS A 67 8.60 -0.86 9.07
CA LYS A 67 7.31 -0.80 9.75
C LYS A 67 6.11 -0.72 8.80
N VAL A 68 6.36 -0.38 7.54
CA VAL A 68 5.31 -0.28 6.52
C VAL A 68 4.68 -1.65 6.27
N ARG A 69 5.47 -2.73 6.24
CA ARG A 69 4.91 -4.08 6.00
C ARG A 69 3.90 -4.49 7.06
N GLU A 70 4.29 -4.38 8.34
CA GLU A 70 3.39 -4.71 9.46
C GLU A 70 2.11 -3.87 9.39
N TRP A 71 2.25 -2.59 9.01
CA TRP A 71 1.13 -1.67 8.88
C TRP A 71 0.20 -1.99 7.69
N VAL A 72 0.76 -2.35 6.53
CA VAL A 72 0.02 -2.76 5.34
C VAL A 72 -0.75 -4.06 5.61
N THR A 73 -0.12 -5.05 6.24
CA THR A 73 -0.77 -6.34 6.55
C THR A 73 -2.02 -6.17 7.44
N GLN A 74 -2.03 -5.17 8.32
CA GLN A 74 -3.19 -4.87 9.18
C GLN A 74 -4.33 -4.14 8.47
N ARG A 75 -4.11 -3.70 7.22
CA ARG A 75 -4.98 -2.81 6.45
C ARG A 75 -5.10 -3.26 4.99
N GLN A 76 -4.78 -4.52 4.70
CA GLN A 76 -4.59 -4.99 3.35
C GLN A 76 -5.90 -4.90 2.55
N GLN A 77 -7.03 -5.34 3.12
CA GLN A 77 -8.30 -5.31 2.40
C GLN A 77 -8.72 -3.88 2.07
N MET A 78 -8.57 -2.95 3.01
CA MET A 78 -8.84 -1.54 2.81
C MET A 78 -7.96 -0.95 1.70
N LEU A 79 -6.65 -1.21 1.74
CA LEU A 79 -5.71 -0.69 0.74
C LEU A 79 -6.00 -1.24 -0.65
N GLU A 80 -6.25 -2.54 -0.79
CA GLU A 80 -6.61 -3.18 -2.05
C GLU A 80 -7.92 -2.61 -2.63
N MET A 81 -8.94 -2.43 -1.80
CA MET A 81 -10.23 -1.86 -2.23
C MET A 81 -10.13 -0.38 -2.64
N VAL A 82 -9.35 0.42 -1.92
CA VAL A 82 -9.24 1.87 -2.18
C VAL A 82 -8.38 2.16 -3.40
N CYS A 83 -7.30 1.40 -3.56
CA CYS A 83 -6.35 1.58 -4.65
C CYS A 83 -6.71 0.78 -5.91
N ASP A 84 -7.63 -0.18 -5.82
CA ASP A 84 -7.96 -1.14 -6.89
C ASP A 84 -6.73 -1.92 -7.37
N ILE A 85 -5.99 -2.48 -6.42
CA ILE A 85 -4.75 -3.24 -6.63
C ILE A 85 -4.76 -4.54 -5.82
N GLU A 86 -3.88 -5.47 -6.15
CA GLU A 86 -3.60 -6.67 -5.35
C GLU A 86 -2.24 -6.53 -4.67
N ILE A 87 -2.19 -6.70 -3.34
CA ILE A 87 -0.94 -6.55 -2.56
C ILE A 87 -0.38 -7.93 -2.23
N GLY A 88 0.81 -8.22 -2.76
CA GLY A 88 1.58 -9.40 -2.45
C GLY A 88 2.37 -9.27 -1.15
N GLU A 89 2.65 -10.42 -0.51
CA GLU A 89 3.42 -10.51 0.74
C GLU A 89 4.79 -9.82 0.68
N TYR A 90 5.41 -9.80 -0.51
CA TYR A 90 6.75 -9.28 -0.74
C TYR A 90 6.80 -7.85 -1.30
N ASP A 91 5.66 -7.17 -1.48
CA ASP A 91 5.65 -5.83 -2.08
C ASP A 91 6.28 -4.75 -1.18
N PHE A 92 6.24 -5.00 0.14
CA PHE A 92 6.82 -4.12 1.15
C PHE A 92 8.02 -4.78 1.85
N THR A 93 8.79 -5.60 1.12
CA THR A 93 10.06 -6.13 1.61
C THR A 93 11.26 -5.28 1.21
N GLU A 94 12.34 -5.42 1.98
CA GLU A 94 13.65 -4.98 1.51
C GLU A 94 13.94 -5.79 0.24
N ILE A 95 14.12 -5.10 -0.88
CA ILE A 95 14.59 -5.72 -2.10
C ILE A 95 16.01 -6.19 -1.79
N VAL A 96 16.27 -7.49 -1.97
CA VAL A 96 17.64 -8.04 -1.91
C VAL A 96 18.44 -7.55 -3.10
#